data_AF-A0AA97M1H1-F1
#
_entry.id   AF-A0AA97M1H1-F1
#
_cell.length_a   1.000
_cell.length_b   1.000
_cell.length_c   1.000
_cell.angle_alpha   90.00
_cell.angle_beta   90.00
_cell.angle_gamma   90.00
#
_symmetry.space_group_name_H-M   'P 1'
#
loop_
_entity.id
_entity.type
_entity.pdbx_description
1 polymer ?
#
loop_
_entity_poly.entity_id
_entity_poly.type
_entity_poly.pdbx_seq_one_letter_code
_entity_poly.pdbx_strand_id
1 'polypeptide(L)'
;MPQAVDPRRVAEHGSEVMRLVDEIFPLVEGFYVDLHRNPELSYQEHRTSRAVAEWLSRAGYEVTTGVGGTGVVGVLRNGEGPTVLLRCDMDALPLEEQTGLPYASTARGTAADGQEVPIMHACGHDAHTACLVGAADLLAGSRDRWSGTLMVVAQPGQETLDGAEAMLADGLYERFGRPDIALAQRVGPQPAGMIAHRAGVILGMSSTVRVRVFGSTGHGGFQPQTGVDPVVIAASIVTRLQTIVAREVNPSEMAVLTVGVLRAGVRSDLVPSEAYLEINTRCLNERVADRLHAAIERVVRAEAAASAAPRDPEVTVVRASGLTRNDAEQTRALTAAHRAYFGDAYVIDLPEPFTVGEDFGVFGLPGDPDPVPYVLWLIGSTPHEVWAAAPGTTPFDKLASVPGSHSSHFAPDREPTLRAGLAALTIAALTYLGRSAGPGRATSGLARNGRSFTLDEGESTQNTDMRALLDDDEGESTQNTDMRALLDDDEGESTQNTDMRALLDDDEGESTQNTDMRALLDDDEGESTQNTDMRALLDDDEGESTQNTDMRALLDDDEDESTQHTDMAELLRDPPPPPRGPTQGTETGPSSSFRPPSGPAFSAPPPSGPPVDAPPPPPGTQPHQDEPPHHY
;
A
#
# COMPACT_ATOMS: atom_id res chain seq x y z
N MET A 1 -5.87 15.28 19.30
CA MET A 1 -6.63 15.49 18.06
C MET A 1 -6.61 16.97 17.67
N PRO A 2 -5.98 17.35 16.55
CA PRO A 2 -6.13 18.68 15.96
C PRO A 2 -7.54 18.86 15.39
N GLN A 3 -8.02 20.10 15.33
CA GLN A 3 -9.28 20.41 14.64
C GLN A 3 -9.01 20.72 13.18
N ALA A 4 -9.73 20.04 12.28
CA ALA A 4 -9.69 20.34 10.86
C ALA A 4 -10.39 21.68 10.54
N VAL A 5 -9.84 22.39 9.55
CA VAL A 5 -10.37 23.63 8.99
C VAL A 5 -11.56 23.31 8.07
N ASP A 6 -12.50 24.25 7.93
CA ASP A 6 -13.66 24.09 7.01
C ASP A 6 -13.20 23.67 5.59
N PRO A 7 -13.72 22.55 5.03
CA PRO A 7 -13.27 22.03 3.75
C PRO A 7 -13.33 23.02 2.57
N ARG A 8 -14.32 23.91 2.52
CA ARG A 8 -14.43 24.91 1.45
C ARG A 8 -13.31 25.94 1.57
N ARG A 9 -13.02 26.37 2.79
CA ARG A 9 -11.88 27.26 3.10
C ARG A 9 -10.54 26.61 2.78
N VAL A 10 -10.38 25.31 3.03
CA VAL A 10 -9.18 24.56 2.64
C VAL A 10 -9.05 24.54 1.11
N ALA A 11 -10.14 24.33 0.38
CA ALA A 11 -10.15 24.40 -1.08
C ALA A 11 -9.87 25.82 -1.61
N GLU A 12 -10.42 26.88 -1.01
CA GLU A 12 -10.13 28.28 -1.34
C GLU A 12 -8.64 28.59 -1.20
N HIS A 13 -8.06 28.37 -0.01
CA HIS A 13 -6.63 28.55 0.25
C HIS A 13 -5.80 27.66 -0.69
N GLY A 14 -6.26 26.42 -0.91
CA GLY A 14 -5.66 25.46 -1.82
C GLY A 14 -5.55 25.98 -3.25
N SER A 15 -6.64 26.52 -3.81
CA SER A 15 -6.63 27.13 -5.14
C SER A 15 -5.68 28.32 -5.25
N GLU A 16 -5.52 29.11 -4.19
CA GLU A 16 -4.56 30.22 -4.17
C GLU A 16 -3.10 29.75 -4.14
N VAL A 17 -2.79 28.73 -3.34
CA VAL A 17 -1.43 28.14 -3.27
C VAL A 17 -1.09 27.39 -4.57
N MET A 18 -2.03 26.57 -5.05
CA MET A 18 -1.85 25.77 -6.27
C MET A 18 -1.83 26.62 -7.55
N ARG A 19 -2.12 27.93 -7.49
CA ARG A 19 -1.81 28.86 -8.59
C ARG A 19 -0.30 28.97 -8.88
N LEU A 20 0.55 28.55 -7.95
CA LEU A 20 2.01 28.43 -8.13
C LEU A 20 2.43 27.08 -8.73
N VAL A 21 1.51 26.12 -8.92
CA VAL A 21 1.88 24.75 -9.34
C VAL A 21 2.56 24.73 -10.71
N ASP A 22 2.12 25.53 -11.67
CA ASP A 22 2.72 25.57 -13.01
C ASP A 22 4.10 26.25 -13.02
N GLU A 23 4.43 27.04 -11.99
CA GLU A 23 5.74 27.68 -11.82
C GLU A 23 6.77 26.67 -11.25
N ILE A 24 6.34 25.76 -10.36
CA ILE A 24 7.21 24.75 -9.72
C ILE A 24 7.19 23.37 -10.41
N PHE A 25 6.11 23.00 -11.10
CA PHE A 25 5.92 21.65 -11.65
C PHE A 25 7.07 21.18 -12.56
N PRO A 26 7.67 22.00 -13.45
CA PRO A 26 8.83 21.57 -14.24
C PRO A 26 10.06 21.17 -13.40
N LEU A 27 10.21 21.74 -12.20
CA LEU A 27 11.26 21.34 -11.26
C LEU A 27 10.91 20.01 -10.58
N VAL A 28 9.65 19.81 -10.19
CA VAL A 28 9.17 18.57 -9.56
C VAL A 28 9.22 17.40 -10.55
N GLU A 29 8.80 17.62 -11.80
CA GLU A 29 8.89 16.64 -12.88
C GLU A 29 10.35 16.26 -13.16
N GLY A 30 11.25 17.25 -13.26
CA GLY A 30 12.68 17.03 -13.43
C GLY A 30 13.31 16.26 -12.26
N PHE A 31 12.85 16.51 -11.04
CA PHE A 31 13.30 15.81 -9.83
C PHE A 31 12.82 14.35 -9.81
N TYR A 32 11.54 14.10 -10.09
CA TYR A 32 11.02 12.75 -10.27
C TYR A 32 11.82 11.97 -11.34
N VAL A 33 12.08 12.57 -12.50
CA VAL A 33 12.87 11.96 -13.57
C VAL A 33 14.32 11.67 -13.13
N ASP A 34 14.92 12.53 -12.31
CA ASP A 34 16.26 12.32 -11.76
C ASP A 34 16.29 11.24 -10.66
N LEU A 35 15.26 11.11 -9.83
CA LEU A 35 15.13 10.01 -8.86
C LEU A 35 14.88 8.67 -9.58
N HIS A 36 13.87 8.60 -10.46
CA HIS A 36 13.50 7.39 -11.22
C HIS A 36 14.68 6.77 -11.97
N ARG A 37 15.56 7.62 -12.51
CA ARG A 37 16.75 7.21 -13.27
C ARG A 37 17.96 6.84 -12.42
N ASN A 38 18.04 7.37 -11.19
CA ASN A 38 19.15 7.13 -10.26
C ASN A 38 18.64 6.57 -8.91
N PRO A 39 17.89 5.44 -8.91
CA PRO A 39 17.31 4.86 -7.71
C PRO A 39 18.37 4.22 -6.81
N GLU A 40 18.08 4.19 -5.50
CA GLU A 40 18.98 3.66 -4.47
C GLU A 40 18.23 2.68 -3.55
N LEU A 41 18.89 1.61 -3.10
CA LEU A 41 18.29 0.60 -2.23
C LEU A 41 18.05 1.15 -0.81
N SER A 42 17.16 0.48 -0.06
CA SER A 42 16.90 0.73 1.37
C SER A 42 18.21 0.90 2.19
N TYR A 43 18.29 1.99 2.95
CA TYR A 43 19.46 2.45 3.71
C TYR A 43 20.72 2.85 2.91
N GLN A 44 20.62 2.88 1.57
CA GLN A 44 21.70 3.29 0.64
C GLN A 44 21.34 4.58 -0.13
N GLU A 45 20.24 5.26 0.24
CA GLU A 45 19.60 6.43 -0.40
C GLU A 45 20.40 7.74 -0.25
N HIS A 46 21.74 7.68 -0.31
CA HIS A 46 22.63 8.79 0.02
C HIS A 46 22.56 9.97 -0.97
N ARG A 47 22.29 9.71 -2.26
CA ARG A 47 22.09 10.75 -3.29
C ARG A 47 20.71 11.39 -3.12
N THR A 48 19.68 10.56 -2.91
CA THR A 48 18.27 10.95 -2.76
C THR A 48 18.05 11.78 -1.50
N SER A 49 18.53 11.29 -0.35
CA SER A 49 18.56 12.00 0.94
C SER A 49 19.18 13.39 0.82
N ARG A 50 20.36 13.50 0.20
CA ARG A 50 21.00 14.79 -0.08
C ARG A 50 20.16 15.67 -1.00
N ALA A 51 19.60 15.13 -2.08
CA ALA A 51 18.81 15.90 -3.04
C ALA A 51 17.54 16.50 -2.41
N VAL A 52 16.87 15.73 -1.53
CA VAL A 52 15.76 16.19 -0.69
C VAL A 52 16.23 17.28 0.28
N ALA A 53 17.32 17.03 1.01
CA ALA A 53 17.84 17.98 1.99
C ALA A 53 18.25 19.32 1.36
N GLU A 54 18.87 19.29 0.17
CA GLU A 54 19.19 20.48 -0.61
C GLU A 54 17.93 21.24 -1.06
N TRP A 55 16.84 20.53 -1.41
CA TRP A 55 15.57 21.17 -1.77
C TRP A 55 14.93 21.86 -0.56
N LEU A 56 14.73 21.14 0.54
CA LEU A 56 14.10 21.68 1.74
C LEU A 56 14.92 22.86 2.31
N SER A 57 16.25 22.81 2.21
CA SER A 57 17.13 23.93 2.57
C SER A 57 16.88 25.17 1.69
N ARG A 58 16.66 25.02 0.38
CA ARG A 58 16.33 26.12 -0.54
C ARG A 58 14.95 26.72 -0.26
N ALA A 59 13.97 25.89 0.09
CA ALA A 59 12.64 26.32 0.52
C ALA A 59 12.64 26.97 1.93
N GLY A 60 13.78 26.97 2.63
CA GLY A 60 13.95 27.63 3.92
C GLY A 60 13.35 26.87 5.11
N TYR A 61 13.47 25.53 5.08
CA TYR A 61 13.29 24.65 6.23
C TYR A 61 14.58 24.57 7.07
N GLU A 62 14.44 24.28 8.35
CA GLU A 62 15.54 23.78 9.19
C GLU A 62 15.70 22.28 8.91
N VAL A 63 16.78 21.88 8.25
CA VAL A 63 16.96 20.51 7.74
C VAL A 63 18.00 19.75 8.55
N THR A 64 17.66 18.53 8.97
CA THR A 64 18.58 17.53 9.51
C THR A 64 18.56 16.27 8.66
N THR A 65 19.73 15.84 8.20
CA THR A 65 19.94 14.56 7.51
C THR A 65 20.49 13.50 8.47
N GLY A 66 20.43 12.24 8.04
CA GLY A 66 21.00 11.12 8.79
C GLY A 66 20.10 10.61 9.91
N VAL A 67 18.80 10.92 9.86
CA VAL A 67 17.83 10.51 10.88
C VAL A 67 17.38 9.08 10.59
N GLY A 68 17.60 8.16 11.52
CA GLY A 68 17.29 6.73 11.30
C GLY A 68 18.07 6.10 10.14
N GLY A 69 19.34 6.49 9.97
CA GLY A 69 20.19 6.05 8.86
C GLY A 69 20.31 7.13 7.78
N THR A 70 19.49 7.06 6.74
CA THR A 70 19.52 7.95 5.56
C THR A 70 18.41 9.00 5.56
N GLY A 71 17.47 8.95 6.51
CA GLY A 71 16.30 9.82 6.55
C GLY A 71 16.61 11.30 6.67
N VAL A 72 15.65 12.12 6.20
CA VAL A 72 15.72 13.58 6.22
C VAL A 72 14.51 14.15 6.93
N VAL A 73 14.75 15.08 7.85
CA VAL A 73 13.70 15.83 8.53
C VAL A 73 13.89 17.32 8.24
N GLY A 74 12.88 17.94 7.61
CA GLY A 74 12.79 19.38 7.43
C GLY A 74 11.71 19.97 8.34
N VAL A 75 12.04 20.95 9.17
CA VAL A 75 11.08 21.63 10.04
C VAL A 75 10.88 23.07 9.59
N LEU A 76 9.63 23.50 9.46
CA LEU A 76 9.26 24.86 9.12
C LEU A 76 8.20 25.41 10.07
N ARG A 77 8.56 26.47 10.80
CA ARG A 77 7.71 27.11 11.83
C ARG A 77 7.16 28.44 11.31
N ASN A 78 5.87 28.69 11.57
CA ASN A 78 5.10 29.79 11.00
C ASN A 78 4.07 30.32 12.01
N GLY A 79 4.54 30.74 13.18
CA GLY A 79 3.68 31.18 14.30
C GLY A 79 3.08 30.03 15.10
N GLU A 80 2.13 30.37 15.98
CA GLU A 80 1.41 29.39 16.81
C GLU A 80 0.38 28.61 15.98
N GLY A 81 0.14 27.36 16.35
CA GLY A 81 -0.72 26.41 15.63
C GLY A 81 -0.23 24.96 15.83
N PRO A 82 -0.92 23.96 15.25
CA PRO A 82 -0.55 22.56 15.38
C PRO A 82 0.75 22.23 14.62
N THR A 83 1.32 21.06 14.90
CA THR A 83 2.43 20.47 14.17
C THR A 83 1.93 19.34 13.27
N VAL A 84 1.99 19.52 11.95
CA VAL A 84 1.64 18.49 10.97
C VAL A 84 2.90 17.81 10.44
N LEU A 85 2.93 16.49 10.43
CA LEU A 85 3.97 15.68 9.78
C LEU A 85 3.48 15.23 8.40
N LEU A 86 4.21 15.56 7.33
CA LEU A 86 4.05 14.98 5.99
C LEU A 86 5.19 13.97 5.74
N ARG A 87 4.85 12.72 5.38
CA ARG A 87 5.82 11.64 5.10
C ARG A 87 5.84 11.24 3.63
N CYS A 88 7.03 11.05 3.09
CA CYS A 88 7.30 10.13 1.98
C CYS A 88 8.31 9.07 2.41
N ASP A 89 8.36 8.00 1.64
CA ASP A 89 9.45 7.03 1.57
C ASP A 89 10.41 7.45 0.42
N MET A 90 11.64 6.93 0.42
CA MET A 90 12.70 7.31 -0.54
C MET A 90 13.35 6.14 -1.28
N ASP A 91 13.14 4.89 -0.85
CA ASP A 91 13.91 3.75 -1.32
C ASP A 91 13.38 3.09 -2.60
N ALA A 92 14.23 2.27 -3.21
CA ALA A 92 13.95 1.53 -4.43
C ALA A 92 14.19 0.03 -4.27
N LEU A 93 13.63 -0.74 -5.20
CA LEU A 93 13.63 -2.20 -5.17
C LEU A 93 14.78 -2.79 -5.98
N PRO A 94 15.31 -3.97 -5.59
CA PRO A 94 16.33 -4.71 -6.33
C PRO A 94 15.70 -5.43 -7.54
N LEU A 95 15.22 -4.67 -8.52
CA LEU A 95 14.45 -5.12 -9.67
C LEU A 95 15.00 -4.51 -10.97
N GLU A 96 14.94 -5.26 -12.07
CA GLU A 96 15.28 -4.75 -13.40
C GLU A 96 14.10 -3.99 -14.01
N GLU A 97 14.35 -2.76 -14.45
CA GLU A 97 13.32 -1.96 -15.11
C GLU A 97 13.12 -2.39 -16.58
N GLN A 98 11.87 -2.65 -16.93
CA GLN A 98 11.45 -3.12 -18.26
C GLN A 98 10.29 -2.26 -18.81
N THR A 99 10.17 -1.01 -18.35
CA THR A 99 9.16 -0.03 -18.80
C THR A 99 9.40 0.45 -20.24
N GLY A 100 10.67 0.51 -20.66
CA GLY A 100 11.08 1.15 -21.92
C GLY A 100 11.06 2.69 -21.91
N LEU A 101 10.90 3.31 -20.74
CA LEU A 101 10.83 4.77 -20.60
C LEU A 101 12.15 5.45 -21.02
N PRO A 102 12.14 6.67 -21.62
CA PRO A 102 13.36 7.40 -21.97
C PRO A 102 14.27 7.79 -20.80
N TYR A 103 13.78 7.62 -19.57
CA TYR A 103 14.46 7.89 -18.31
C TYR A 103 14.51 6.67 -17.39
N ALA A 104 14.23 5.48 -17.91
CA ALA A 104 14.33 4.21 -17.17
C ALA A 104 15.70 4.05 -16.49
N SER A 105 15.67 3.45 -15.30
CA SER A 105 16.86 3.12 -14.53
C SER A 105 17.77 2.16 -15.28
N THR A 106 19.06 2.45 -15.23
CA THR A 106 20.13 1.46 -15.48
C THR A 106 21.04 1.35 -14.25
N ALA A 107 20.54 1.73 -13.08
CA ALA A 107 21.29 1.73 -11.83
C ALA A 107 21.48 0.29 -11.31
N ARG A 108 22.60 0.08 -10.61
CA ARG A 108 22.97 -1.18 -9.98
C ARG A 108 23.62 -0.90 -8.63
N GLY A 109 23.42 -1.80 -7.67
CA GLY A 109 23.97 -1.67 -6.32
C GLY A 109 24.03 -3.01 -5.61
N THR A 110 24.42 -3.00 -4.34
CA THR A 110 24.72 -4.22 -3.58
C THR A 110 23.55 -4.56 -2.65
N ALA A 111 22.92 -5.72 -2.88
CA ALA A 111 21.91 -6.27 -1.98
C ALA A 111 22.51 -6.70 -0.63
N ALA A 112 21.66 -6.91 0.38
CA ALA A 112 22.09 -7.25 1.74
C ALA A 112 22.85 -8.60 1.86
N ASP A 113 22.78 -9.47 0.85
CA ASP A 113 23.56 -10.71 0.76
C ASP A 113 24.89 -10.57 0.00
N GLY A 114 25.21 -9.35 -0.46
CA GLY A 114 26.42 -9.03 -1.21
C GLY A 114 26.30 -9.18 -2.73
N GLN A 115 25.12 -9.55 -3.27
CA GLN A 115 24.94 -9.66 -4.72
C GLN A 115 24.75 -8.28 -5.39
N GLU A 116 25.32 -8.13 -6.60
CA GLU A 116 25.13 -6.94 -7.42
C GLU A 116 23.82 -7.04 -8.22
N VAL A 117 22.84 -6.20 -7.87
CA VAL A 117 21.47 -6.23 -8.40
C VAL A 117 21.15 -4.96 -9.20
N PRO A 118 20.27 -5.04 -10.22
CA PRO A 118 19.64 -3.86 -10.80
C PRO A 118 18.69 -3.20 -9.78
N ILE A 119 18.39 -1.91 -9.95
CA ILE A 119 17.54 -1.14 -9.05
C ILE A 119 16.47 -0.37 -9.83
N MET A 120 15.21 -0.37 -9.35
CA MET A 120 14.07 0.34 -9.95
C MET A 120 13.13 0.90 -8.86
N HIS A 121 12.58 2.11 -9.03
CA HIS A 121 11.49 2.63 -8.19
C HIS A 121 10.13 1.99 -8.55
N ALA A 122 10.04 0.66 -8.50
CA ALA A 122 8.83 -0.09 -8.84
C ALA A 122 7.66 0.09 -7.84
N CYS A 123 7.82 0.92 -6.81
CA CYS A 123 6.80 1.22 -5.80
C CYS A 123 6.37 2.70 -5.78
N GLY A 124 7.03 3.58 -6.56
CA GLY A 124 6.67 5.00 -6.70
C GLY A 124 7.20 5.97 -5.64
N HIS A 125 8.19 5.55 -4.83
CA HIS A 125 8.76 6.36 -3.74
C HIS A 125 9.48 7.63 -4.28
N ASP A 126 9.95 7.59 -5.52
CA ASP A 126 10.38 8.76 -6.31
C ASP A 126 9.26 9.78 -6.54
N ALA A 127 8.06 9.33 -6.92
CA ALA A 127 6.89 10.17 -7.09
C ALA A 127 6.39 10.71 -5.74
N HIS A 128 6.43 9.91 -4.68
CA HIS A 128 6.12 10.36 -3.32
C HIS A 128 7.10 11.46 -2.86
N THR A 129 8.40 11.23 -3.04
CA THR A 129 9.46 12.19 -2.68
C THR A 129 9.36 13.48 -3.49
N ALA A 130 9.13 13.40 -4.81
CA ALA A 130 8.96 14.56 -5.67
C ALA A 130 7.72 15.39 -5.27
N CYS A 131 6.59 14.73 -4.99
CA CYS A 131 5.40 15.41 -4.47
C CYS A 131 5.66 16.05 -3.10
N LEU A 132 6.42 15.39 -2.21
CA LEU A 132 6.72 15.92 -0.88
C LEU A 132 7.55 17.19 -0.94
N VAL A 133 8.66 17.21 -1.70
CA VAL A 133 9.51 18.42 -1.79
C VAL A 133 8.78 19.57 -2.48
N GLY A 134 7.98 19.30 -3.52
CA GLY A 134 7.18 20.34 -4.19
C GLY A 134 6.06 20.88 -3.32
N ALA A 135 5.33 20.03 -2.58
CA ALA A 135 4.30 20.48 -1.65
C ALA A 135 4.89 21.28 -0.48
N ALA A 136 6.06 20.87 0.03
CA ALA A 136 6.81 21.58 1.05
C ALA A 136 7.25 22.98 0.59
N ASP A 137 7.68 23.13 -0.66
CA ASP A 137 8.09 24.40 -1.26
C ASP A 137 6.87 25.33 -1.50
N LEU A 138 5.78 24.80 -2.07
CA LEU A 138 4.50 25.51 -2.22
C LEU A 138 4.01 26.08 -0.88
N LEU A 139 4.04 25.27 0.19
CA LEU A 139 3.67 25.70 1.54
C LEU A 139 4.67 26.71 2.13
N ALA A 140 5.97 26.59 1.82
CA ALA A 140 6.99 27.55 2.25
C ALA A 140 6.89 28.90 1.53
N GLY A 141 6.38 28.93 0.29
CA GLY A 141 6.04 30.15 -0.45
C GLY A 141 4.75 30.84 0.02
N SER A 142 3.83 30.11 0.64
CA SER A 142 2.48 30.58 1.01
C SER A 142 2.24 30.72 2.53
N ARG A 143 3.26 31.13 3.29
CA ARG A 143 3.23 31.23 4.77
C ARG A 143 2.15 32.18 5.31
N ASP A 144 1.61 33.08 4.50
CA ASP A 144 0.48 33.95 4.84
C ASP A 144 -0.86 33.20 5.00
N ARG A 145 -0.99 31.99 4.42
CA ARG A 145 -2.25 31.21 4.37
C ARG A 145 -2.39 30.15 5.46
N TRP A 146 -1.32 29.87 6.20
CA TRP A 146 -1.29 28.85 7.24
C TRP A 146 -0.55 29.30 8.51
N SER A 147 -0.68 28.57 9.61
CA SER A 147 -0.06 28.88 10.92
C SER A 147 0.29 27.60 11.67
N GLY A 148 1.36 27.60 12.48
CA GLY A 148 1.84 26.44 13.22
C GLY A 148 3.20 25.91 12.73
N THR A 149 3.41 24.60 12.80
CA THR A 149 4.63 23.92 12.31
C THR A 149 4.29 22.89 11.24
N LEU A 150 5.09 22.87 10.17
CA LEU A 150 5.13 21.81 9.19
C LEU A 150 6.43 21.02 9.37
N MET A 151 6.31 19.73 9.64
CA MET A 151 7.40 18.76 9.66
C MET A 151 7.33 17.92 8.38
N VAL A 152 8.44 17.86 7.65
CA VAL A 152 8.59 17.10 6.41
C VAL A 152 9.56 15.96 6.70
N VAL A 153 9.11 14.72 6.52
CA VAL A 153 9.87 13.50 6.78
C VAL A 153 10.03 12.73 5.48
N ALA A 154 11.26 12.62 5.00
CA ALA A 154 11.61 11.71 3.92
C ALA A 154 12.31 10.49 4.55
N GLN A 155 11.57 9.38 4.56
CA GLN A 155 11.88 8.16 5.29
C GLN A 155 12.74 7.21 4.42
N PRO A 156 13.79 6.58 4.97
CA PRO A 156 14.49 5.48 4.30
C PRO A 156 13.72 4.16 4.49
N GLY A 157 14.18 3.10 3.84
CA GLY A 157 13.88 1.71 4.24
C GLY A 157 12.40 1.34 4.44
N GLN A 158 11.50 1.83 3.57
CA GLN A 158 10.10 1.40 3.58
C GLN A 158 9.99 -0.06 3.15
N GLU A 159 10.75 -0.47 2.13
CA GLU A 159 10.70 -1.83 1.59
C GLU A 159 11.31 -2.86 2.56
N THR A 160 12.14 -2.44 3.51
CA THR A 160 12.58 -3.28 4.64
C THR A 160 11.58 -3.32 5.81
N LEU A 161 10.57 -2.43 5.81
CA LEU A 161 9.50 -2.27 6.82
C LEU A 161 9.99 -1.94 8.24
N ASP A 162 11.17 -1.33 8.34
CA ASP A 162 11.82 -0.93 9.59
C ASP A 162 12.27 0.55 9.62
N GLY A 163 12.14 1.28 8.50
CA GLY A 163 12.61 2.67 8.37
C GLY A 163 11.91 3.66 9.30
N ALA A 164 10.59 3.54 9.47
CA ALA A 164 9.83 4.36 10.41
C ALA A 164 10.26 4.11 11.87
N GLU A 165 10.51 2.86 12.23
CA GLU A 165 11.03 2.48 13.55
C GLU A 165 12.45 3.00 13.75
N ALA A 166 13.32 2.90 12.75
CA ALA A 166 14.68 3.42 12.79
C ALA A 166 14.74 4.95 13.00
N MET A 167 13.85 5.72 12.36
CA MET A 167 13.76 7.17 12.58
C MET A 167 13.28 7.52 14.00
N LEU A 168 12.31 6.79 14.53
CA LEU A 168 11.80 6.99 15.90
C LEU A 168 12.84 6.56 16.95
N ALA A 169 13.57 5.46 16.74
CA ALA A 169 14.66 5.00 17.60
C ALA A 169 15.85 5.98 17.62
N ASP A 170 16.06 6.75 16.55
CA ASP A 170 17.00 7.88 16.50
C ASP A 170 16.40 9.20 17.05
N GLY A 171 15.26 9.12 17.76
CA GLY A 171 14.69 10.21 18.56
C GLY A 171 13.95 11.28 17.78
N LEU A 172 13.25 10.92 16.69
CA LEU A 172 12.53 11.86 15.81
C LEU A 172 11.64 12.86 16.59
N TYR A 173 10.80 12.38 17.52
CA TYR A 173 9.85 13.25 18.22
C TYR A 173 10.50 13.99 19.41
N GLU A 174 11.55 13.43 20.01
CA GLU A 174 12.39 14.05 21.03
C GLU A 174 13.21 15.22 20.46
N ARG A 175 13.66 15.10 19.21
CA ARG A 175 14.52 16.09 18.52
C ARG A 175 13.73 17.21 17.85
N PHE A 176 12.60 16.89 17.22
CA PHE A 176 11.87 17.84 16.36
C PHE A 176 10.47 18.20 16.89
N GLY A 177 9.95 17.44 17.85
CA GLY A 177 8.62 17.57 18.46
C GLY A 177 7.66 16.46 18.03
N ARG A 178 6.77 16.01 18.93
CA ARG A 178 5.66 15.12 18.61
C ARG A 178 4.63 15.88 17.75
N PRO A 179 4.20 15.36 16.58
CA PRO A 179 3.18 16.01 15.77
C PRO A 179 1.77 15.79 16.31
N ASP A 180 0.85 16.72 16.01
CA ASP A 180 -0.58 16.57 16.28
C ASP A 180 -1.25 15.56 15.34
N ILE A 181 -0.69 15.38 14.13
CA ILE A 181 -1.16 14.42 13.12
C ILE A 181 -0.02 14.08 12.14
N ALA A 182 0.04 12.80 11.71
CA ALA A 182 0.89 12.33 10.63
C ALA A 182 0.10 12.03 9.35
N LEU A 183 0.61 12.45 8.20
CA LEU A 183 -0.06 12.37 6.90
C LEU A 183 0.90 11.81 5.84
N ALA A 184 0.43 10.86 5.04
CA ALA A 184 1.21 10.25 3.95
C ALA A 184 0.34 9.92 2.75
N GLN A 185 0.97 9.70 1.61
CA GLN A 185 0.28 9.24 0.41
C GLN A 185 1.09 8.19 -0.33
N ARG A 186 0.37 7.29 -1.00
CA ARG A 186 0.95 6.15 -1.73
C ARG A 186 0.36 6.07 -3.13
N VAL A 187 1.15 5.80 -4.16
CA VAL A 187 0.61 5.52 -5.49
C VAL A 187 -0.14 4.18 -5.49
N GLY A 188 -1.22 4.12 -6.26
CA GLY A 188 -2.10 2.97 -6.38
C GLY A 188 -2.59 2.76 -7.81
N PRO A 189 -3.10 1.56 -8.13
CA PRO A 189 -3.44 1.14 -9.49
C PRO A 189 -4.67 1.82 -10.10
N GLN A 190 -5.30 2.76 -9.40
CA GLN A 190 -6.42 3.57 -9.91
C GLN A 190 -5.98 4.45 -11.10
N PRO A 191 -6.92 5.00 -11.90
CA PRO A 191 -6.60 5.96 -12.97
C PRO A 191 -5.80 7.15 -12.46
N ALA A 192 -4.88 7.63 -13.29
CA ALA A 192 -4.01 8.75 -13.00
C ALA A 192 -4.77 9.97 -12.43
N GLY A 193 -4.29 10.50 -11.31
CA GLY A 193 -4.84 11.71 -10.70
C GLY A 193 -6.13 11.55 -9.89
N MET A 194 -6.69 10.34 -9.76
CA MET A 194 -7.75 10.08 -8.76
C MET A 194 -7.16 9.99 -7.35
N ILE A 195 -7.93 10.34 -6.32
CA ILE A 195 -7.56 10.18 -4.91
C ILE A 195 -8.49 9.15 -4.26
N ALA A 196 -7.93 8.19 -3.51
CA ALA A 196 -8.73 7.18 -2.80
C ALA A 196 -8.49 7.22 -1.28
N HIS A 197 -9.58 7.34 -0.52
CA HIS A 197 -9.58 7.37 0.94
C HIS A 197 -10.19 6.12 1.56
N ARG A 198 -9.79 5.78 2.78
CA ARG A 198 -10.44 4.74 3.60
C ARG A 198 -10.21 4.97 5.09
N ALA A 199 -11.30 5.00 5.86
CA ALA A 199 -11.25 5.09 7.32
C ALA A 199 -10.99 3.69 7.92
N GLY A 200 -10.22 3.63 9.02
CA GLY A 200 -9.79 2.36 9.60
C GLY A 200 -8.73 1.67 8.73
N VAL A 201 -8.76 0.33 8.68
CA VAL A 201 -7.75 -0.46 7.95
C VAL A 201 -7.79 -0.13 6.46
N ILE A 202 -6.70 0.43 5.93
CA ILE A 202 -6.47 0.71 4.51
C ILE A 202 -5.42 -0.23 3.90
N LEU A 203 -4.35 -0.55 4.62
CA LEU A 203 -3.30 -1.49 4.21
C LEU A 203 -3.14 -2.59 5.27
N GLY A 204 -2.93 -3.82 4.83
CA GLY A 204 -2.85 -5.02 5.67
C GLY A 204 -1.50 -5.24 6.36
N MET A 205 -1.47 -6.22 7.25
CA MET A 205 -0.22 -6.71 7.85
C MET A 205 0.53 -7.60 6.87
N SER A 206 1.86 -7.57 6.93
CA SER A 206 2.74 -8.53 6.26
C SER A 206 3.80 -9.03 7.22
N SER A 207 4.11 -10.33 7.21
CA SER A 207 5.29 -10.85 7.89
C SER A 207 6.05 -11.87 7.04
N THR A 208 7.36 -11.96 7.24
CA THR A 208 8.20 -13.03 6.69
C THR A 208 8.70 -13.91 7.84
N VAL A 209 8.31 -15.18 7.83
CA VAL A 209 8.82 -16.22 8.74
C VAL A 209 9.88 -17.04 8.02
N ARG A 210 11.09 -17.06 8.57
CA ARG A 210 12.22 -17.88 8.14
C ARG A 210 12.19 -19.21 8.91
N VAL A 211 12.39 -20.31 8.21
CA VAL A 211 12.39 -21.67 8.77
C VAL A 211 13.61 -22.44 8.29
N ARG A 212 14.32 -23.10 9.21
CA ARG A 212 15.29 -24.15 8.91
C ARG A 212 14.85 -25.45 9.58
N VAL A 213 14.73 -26.51 8.79
CA VAL A 213 14.48 -27.87 9.28
C VAL A 213 15.70 -28.75 9.05
N PHE A 214 15.94 -29.68 9.96
CA PHE A 214 17.19 -30.43 10.02
C PHE A 214 16.94 -31.92 9.82
N GLY A 215 17.91 -32.56 9.16
CA GLY A 215 17.92 -33.99 8.87
C GLY A 215 19.29 -34.58 9.15
N SER A 216 19.52 -35.81 8.68
CA SER A 216 20.80 -36.50 8.78
C SER A 216 21.22 -37.03 7.40
N THR A 217 22.47 -36.74 7.05
CA THR A 217 23.00 -36.97 5.70
C THR A 217 23.20 -38.45 5.40
N GLY A 218 22.95 -38.84 4.15
CA GLY A 218 23.03 -40.23 3.71
C GLY A 218 23.10 -40.36 2.19
N HIS A 219 23.49 -41.54 1.71
CA HIS A 219 23.50 -41.89 0.29
C HIS A 219 22.09 -42.33 -0.13
N GLY A 220 21.35 -41.45 -0.80
CA GLY A 220 19.90 -41.60 -1.04
C GLY A 220 19.51 -42.90 -1.75
N GLY A 221 20.34 -43.36 -2.68
CA GLY A 221 20.11 -44.62 -3.42
C GLY A 221 20.62 -45.91 -2.78
N PHE A 222 21.21 -45.88 -1.58
CA PHE A 222 21.81 -47.08 -0.96
C PHE A 222 21.29 -47.37 0.45
N GLN A 223 21.20 -46.35 1.31
CA GLN A 223 20.72 -46.48 2.69
C GLN A 223 19.84 -45.27 3.10
N PRO A 224 18.72 -45.01 2.41
CA PRO A 224 17.80 -43.92 2.80
C PRO A 224 17.27 -44.11 4.23
N GLN A 225 17.07 -45.36 4.67
CA GLN A 225 16.56 -45.71 6.01
C GLN A 225 17.52 -45.43 7.18
N THR A 226 18.76 -45.01 6.91
CA THR A 226 19.71 -44.59 7.97
C THR A 226 19.85 -43.07 8.08
N GLY A 227 19.13 -42.31 7.26
CA GLY A 227 19.07 -40.85 7.30
C GLY A 227 17.66 -40.34 7.62
N VAL A 228 17.56 -39.03 7.81
CA VAL A 228 16.30 -38.29 7.94
C VAL A 228 16.33 -37.20 6.88
N ASP A 229 15.44 -37.27 5.90
CA ASP A 229 15.49 -36.40 4.72
C ASP A 229 14.72 -35.08 4.94
N PRO A 230 15.41 -33.92 5.08
CA PRO A 230 14.74 -32.66 5.32
C PRO A 230 14.05 -32.11 4.06
N VAL A 231 14.28 -32.67 2.86
CA VAL A 231 13.48 -32.38 1.66
C VAL A 231 12.04 -32.88 1.86
N VAL A 232 11.88 -34.09 2.40
CA VAL A 232 10.57 -34.68 2.71
C VAL A 232 9.88 -33.91 3.85
N ILE A 233 10.63 -33.50 4.88
CA ILE A 233 10.12 -32.64 5.96
C ILE A 233 9.60 -31.32 5.38
N ALA A 234 10.38 -30.65 4.53
CA ALA A 234 9.99 -29.39 3.92
C ALA A 234 8.74 -29.54 3.02
N ALA A 235 8.64 -30.60 2.22
CA ALA A 235 7.47 -30.87 1.38
C ALA A 235 6.20 -31.16 2.21
N SER A 236 6.34 -31.89 3.33
CA SER A 236 5.24 -32.16 4.27
C SER A 236 4.78 -30.86 4.95
N ILE A 237 5.72 -30.00 5.38
CA ILE A 237 5.43 -28.66 5.91
C ILE A 237 4.68 -27.80 4.89
N VAL A 238 5.17 -27.67 3.65
CA VAL A 238 4.49 -26.87 2.61
C VAL A 238 3.04 -27.33 2.43
N THR A 239 2.83 -28.65 2.38
CA THR A 239 1.49 -29.27 2.24
C THR A 239 0.62 -28.99 3.47
N ARG A 240 1.16 -29.13 4.68
CA ARG A 240 0.43 -28.97 5.93
C ARG A 240 0.06 -27.52 6.23
N LEU A 241 0.94 -26.56 5.92
CA LEU A 241 0.72 -25.13 6.14
C LEU A 241 -0.55 -24.61 5.43
N GLN A 242 -0.95 -25.20 4.30
CA GLN A 242 -2.17 -24.85 3.58
C GLN A 242 -3.44 -25.07 4.43
N THR A 243 -3.39 -26.01 5.38
CA THR A 243 -4.52 -26.29 6.29
C THR A 243 -4.79 -25.17 7.28
N ILE A 244 -3.82 -24.29 7.55
CA ILE A 244 -3.97 -23.16 8.48
C ILE A 244 -5.00 -22.16 7.92
N VAL A 245 -4.76 -21.62 6.72
CA VAL A 245 -5.71 -20.71 6.07
C VAL A 245 -7.02 -21.45 5.76
N ALA A 246 -6.95 -22.68 5.26
CA ALA A 246 -8.15 -23.40 4.84
C ALA A 246 -9.08 -23.80 6.00
N ARG A 247 -8.56 -24.18 7.18
CA ARG A 247 -9.31 -24.83 8.28
C ARG A 247 -9.21 -24.13 9.64
N GLU A 248 -8.21 -23.29 9.88
CA GLU A 248 -7.98 -22.65 11.19
C GLU A 248 -8.29 -21.14 11.20
N VAL A 249 -8.29 -20.47 10.06
CA VAL A 249 -8.79 -19.09 9.91
C VAL A 249 -10.31 -19.12 9.70
N ASN A 250 -11.02 -18.11 10.20
CA ASN A 250 -12.46 -17.94 9.95
C ASN A 250 -12.68 -17.65 8.45
N PRO A 251 -13.61 -18.33 7.75
CA PRO A 251 -13.92 -18.02 6.34
C PRO A 251 -14.35 -16.58 6.04
N SER A 252 -14.69 -15.78 7.06
CA SER A 252 -14.97 -14.34 6.93
C SER A 252 -13.76 -13.42 7.20
N GLU A 253 -12.59 -13.96 7.52
CA GLU A 253 -11.36 -13.20 7.79
C GLU A 253 -10.32 -13.41 6.68
N MET A 254 -9.69 -12.33 6.21
CA MET A 254 -8.66 -12.40 5.18
C MET A 254 -7.33 -12.91 5.76
N ALA A 255 -6.83 -14.02 5.22
CA ALA A 255 -5.48 -14.52 5.44
C ALA A 255 -4.87 -15.06 4.14
N VAL A 256 -3.59 -14.77 3.91
CA VAL A 256 -2.75 -15.41 2.90
C VAL A 256 -1.53 -16.01 3.59
N LEU A 257 -1.12 -17.20 3.14
CA LEU A 257 0.13 -17.86 3.53
C LEU A 257 0.79 -18.38 2.25
N THR A 258 1.99 -17.88 1.95
CA THR A 258 2.74 -18.24 0.75
C THR A 258 4.14 -18.69 1.12
N VAL A 259 4.53 -19.89 0.74
CA VAL A 259 5.93 -20.34 0.83
C VAL A 259 6.67 -19.81 -0.40
N GLY A 260 7.36 -18.68 -0.25
CA GLY A 260 8.03 -17.98 -1.34
C GLY A 260 9.41 -18.55 -1.68
N VAL A 261 10.06 -19.20 -0.72
CA VAL A 261 11.36 -19.87 -0.90
C VAL A 261 11.29 -21.28 -0.31
N LEU A 262 11.81 -22.26 -1.05
CA LEU A 262 12.21 -23.57 -0.55
C LEU A 262 13.57 -23.92 -1.17
N ARG A 263 14.57 -24.26 -0.34
CA ARG A 263 15.92 -24.64 -0.79
C ARG A 263 16.43 -25.83 0.03
N ALA A 264 16.88 -26.89 -0.63
CA ALA A 264 17.47 -28.06 0.00
C ALA A 264 18.34 -28.83 -1.00
N GLY A 265 19.46 -29.39 -0.54
CA GLY A 265 20.34 -30.22 -1.37
C GLY A 265 21.21 -29.47 -2.39
N VAL A 266 22.15 -30.22 -2.98
CA VAL A 266 23.06 -29.76 -4.06
C VAL A 266 23.31 -30.82 -5.14
N ARG A 267 22.91 -32.08 -4.91
CA ARG A 267 23.09 -33.22 -5.82
C ARG A 267 22.01 -34.27 -5.53
N SER A 268 21.49 -34.93 -6.55
CA SER A 268 20.25 -35.75 -6.47
C SER A 268 20.40 -37.11 -5.78
N ASP A 269 21.63 -37.55 -5.49
CA ASP A 269 21.97 -38.82 -4.85
C ASP A 269 22.36 -38.66 -3.36
N LEU A 270 22.40 -37.42 -2.85
CA LEU A 270 22.80 -37.09 -1.48
C LEU A 270 21.63 -36.50 -0.69
N VAL A 271 21.27 -37.12 0.44
CA VAL A 271 20.33 -36.56 1.39
C VAL A 271 20.99 -35.37 2.11
N PRO A 272 20.41 -34.15 2.08
CA PRO A 272 21.01 -32.98 2.72
C PRO A 272 20.89 -32.99 4.25
N SER A 273 21.70 -32.17 4.92
CA SER A 273 21.66 -31.97 6.38
C SER A 273 20.53 -31.03 6.83
N GLU A 274 20.07 -30.14 5.95
CA GLU A 274 19.00 -29.19 6.25
C GLU A 274 18.22 -28.78 5.00
N ALA A 275 17.01 -28.25 5.24
CA ALA A 275 16.19 -27.57 4.25
C ALA A 275 15.72 -26.21 4.82
N TYR A 276 15.59 -25.25 3.92
CA TYR A 276 15.33 -23.84 4.23
C TYR A 276 14.04 -23.38 3.56
N LEU A 277 13.18 -22.68 4.30
CA LEU A 277 11.95 -22.09 3.79
C LEU A 277 11.82 -20.62 4.22
N GLU A 278 11.21 -19.81 3.36
CA GLU A 278 10.67 -18.49 3.74
C GLU A 278 9.18 -18.43 3.42
N ILE A 279 8.40 -18.02 4.41
CA ILE A 279 6.93 -18.01 4.40
C ILE A 279 6.49 -16.56 4.56
N ASN A 280 5.78 -16.00 3.59
CA ASN A 280 5.12 -14.70 3.74
C ASN A 280 3.66 -14.91 4.17
N THR A 281 3.23 -14.16 5.18
CA THR A 281 1.84 -14.08 5.65
C THR A 281 1.26 -12.71 5.36
N ARG A 282 -0.05 -12.65 5.03
CA ARG A 282 -0.83 -11.40 4.97
C ARG A 282 -2.13 -11.58 5.73
N CYS A 283 -2.61 -10.53 6.41
CA CYS A 283 -3.94 -10.51 7.02
C CYS A 283 -4.45 -9.07 7.25
N LEU A 284 -5.73 -8.93 7.62
CA LEU A 284 -6.38 -7.64 7.97
C LEU A 284 -6.71 -7.53 9.47
N ASN A 285 -6.18 -8.42 10.30
CA ASN A 285 -6.49 -8.52 11.73
C ASN A 285 -5.28 -9.03 12.50
N GLU A 286 -4.85 -8.31 13.54
CA GLU A 286 -3.74 -8.68 14.43
C GLU A 286 -3.93 -10.10 15.02
N ARG A 287 -5.16 -10.45 15.43
CA ARG A 287 -5.51 -11.79 15.93
C ARG A 287 -5.28 -12.91 14.89
N VAL A 288 -5.37 -12.58 13.60
CA VAL A 288 -5.11 -13.51 12.50
C VAL A 288 -3.60 -13.62 12.26
N ALA A 289 -2.82 -12.53 12.39
CA ALA A 289 -1.36 -12.59 12.37
C ALA A 289 -0.82 -13.51 13.47
N ASP A 290 -1.27 -13.32 14.72
CA ASP A 290 -0.88 -14.15 15.86
C ASP A 290 -1.22 -15.62 15.63
N ARG A 291 -2.42 -15.91 15.13
CA ARG A 291 -2.85 -17.27 14.77
C ARG A 291 -1.98 -17.86 13.67
N LEU A 292 -1.67 -17.10 12.62
CA LEU A 292 -0.82 -17.57 11.52
C LEU A 292 0.58 -17.91 12.04
N HIS A 293 1.21 -17.05 12.85
CA HIS A 293 2.55 -17.30 13.39
C HIS A 293 2.58 -18.53 14.32
N ALA A 294 1.66 -18.61 15.29
CA ALA A 294 1.57 -19.75 16.21
C ALA A 294 1.24 -21.07 15.49
N ALA A 295 0.39 -21.03 14.44
CA ALA A 295 0.06 -22.20 13.65
C ALA A 295 1.21 -22.64 12.72
N ILE A 296 1.95 -21.70 12.13
CA ILE A 296 3.16 -21.97 11.33
C ILE A 296 4.19 -22.69 12.21
N GLU A 297 4.52 -22.14 13.39
CA GLU A 297 5.51 -22.76 14.28
C GLU A 297 5.06 -24.16 14.73
N ARG A 298 3.80 -24.30 15.15
CA ARG A 298 3.22 -25.59 15.56
C ARG A 298 3.28 -26.63 14.45
N VAL A 299 2.95 -26.25 13.20
CA VAL A 299 3.04 -27.16 12.04
C VAL A 299 4.49 -27.54 11.76
N VAL A 300 5.40 -26.57 11.72
CA VAL A 300 6.83 -26.80 11.44
C VAL A 300 7.46 -27.73 12.48
N ARG A 301 7.19 -27.53 13.77
CA ARG A 301 7.66 -28.43 14.85
C ARG A 301 7.03 -29.82 14.76
N ALA A 302 5.73 -29.92 14.46
CA ALA A 302 5.03 -31.19 14.38
C ALA A 302 5.52 -32.08 13.22
N GLU A 303 5.68 -31.52 12.02
CA GLU A 303 6.15 -32.28 10.84
C GLU A 303 7.63 -32.71 10.99
N ALA A 304 8.47 -31.86 11.61
CA ALA A 304 9.84 -32.21 11.97
C ALA A 304 9.90 -33.37 13.00
N ALA A 305 9.08 -33.31 14.05
CA ALA A 305 9.00 -34.37 15.06
C ALA A 305 8.43 -35.69 14.49
N ALA A 306 7.38 -35.62 13.67
CA ALA A 306 6.77 -36.78 13.00
C ALA A 306 7.75 -37.49 12.05
N SER A 307 8.70 -36.75 11.50
CA SER A 307 9.77 -37.24 10.62
C SER A 307 11.06 -37.60 11.37
N ALA A 308 11.05 -37.61 12.71
CA ALA A 308 12.20 -37.88 13.58
C ALA A 308 13.44 -36.99 13.32
N ALA A 309 13.23 -35.69 13.05
CA ALA A 309 14.31 -34.72 12.88
C ALA A 309 15.31 -34.76 14.06
N PRO A 310 16.65 -34.80 13.82
CA PRO A 310 17.65 -34.98 14.87
C PRO A 310 17.83 -33.76 15.80
N ARG A 311 17.20 -32.62 15.48
CA ARG A 311 17.04 -31.46 16.36
C ARG A 311 15.82 -30.63 15.97
N ASP A 312 15.29 -29.87 16.93
CA ASP A 312 14.21 -28.90 16.71
C ASP A 312 14.50 -27.94 15.54
N PRO A 313 13.47 -27.58 14.76
CA PRO A 313 13.61 -26.60 13.69
C PRO A 313 13.81 -25.18 14.25
N GLU A 314 14.57 -24.37 13.52
CA GLU A 314 14.71 -22.95 13.80
C GLU A 314 13.58 -22.21 13.07
N VAL A 315 12.78 -21.45 13.81
CA VAL A 315 11.66 -20.64 13.29
C VAL A 315 11.85 -19.21 13.78
N THR A 316 11.79 -18.22 12.88
CA THR A 316 12.07 -16.83 13.24
C THR A 316 11.27 -15.88 12.35
N VAL A 317 10.54 -14.95 12.96
CA VAL A 317 9.98 -13.78 12.24
C VAL A 317 11.15 -12.85 11.93
N VAL A 318 11.42 -12.60 10.64
CA VAL A 318 12.57 -11.79 10.18
C VAL A 318 12.17 -10.44 9.59
N ARG A 319 10.87 -10.21 9.37
CA ARG A 319 10.26 -8.92 9.02
C ARG A 319 8.78 -8.96 9.40
N ALA A 320 8.22 -7.84 9.86
CA ALA A 320 6.80 -7.70 10.16
C ALA A 320 6.34 -6.27 9.90
N SER A 321 5.04 -6.06 9.69
CA SER A 321 4.38 -4.76 9.67
C SER A 321 3.00 -4.83 10.31
N GLY A 322 2.61 -3.75 10.99
CA GLY A 322 1.28 -3.60 11.58
C GLY A 322 0.20 -3.32 10.54
N LEU A 323 -1.05 -3.16 10.99
CA LEU A 323 -2.12 -2.64 10.14
C LEU A 323 -1.90 -1.13 9.92
N THR A 324 -1.98 -0.66 8.68
CA THR A 324 -2.20 0.77 8.44
C THR A 324 -3.68 1.04 8.65
N ARG A 325 -3.99 1.57 9.85
CA ARG A 325 -5.35 1.85 10.33
C ARG A 325 -5.51 3.36 10.51
N ASN A 326 -5.97 4.03 9.47
CA ASN A 326 -6.22 5.46 9.47
C ASN A 326 -7.24 5.84 10.55
N ASP A 327 -7.04 7.00 11.20
CA ASP A 327 -8.03 7.54 12.12
C ASP A 327 -9.35 7.86 11.40
N ALA A 328 -10.47 7.43 11.98
CA ALA A 328 -11.77 7.51 11.33
C ALA A 328 -12.39 8.91 11.33
N GLU A 329 -11.92 9.84 12.17
CA GLU A 329 -12.33 11.25 12.14
C GLU A 329 -11.45 12.07 11.19
N GLN A 330 -10.13 11.96 11.33
CA GLN A 330 -9.18 12.67 10.47
C GLN A 330 -9.31 12.25 9.00
N THR A 331 -9.61 10.97 8.72
CA THR A 331 -9.91 10.53 7.34
C THR A 331 -11.15 11.21 6.78
N ARG A 332 -12.24 11.32 7.57
CA ARG A 332 -13.48 11.98 7.11
C ARG A 332 -13.25 13.47 6.84
N ALA A 333 -12.50 14.15 7.71
CA ALA A 333 -12.12 15.55 7.52
C ALA A 333 -11.28 15.75 6.24
N LEU A 334 -10.24 14.93 6.06
CA LEU A 334 -9.36 15.03 4.88
C LEU A 334 -10.07 14.62 3.59
N THR A 335 -10.95 13.61 3.62
CA THR A 335 -11.79 13.22 2.47
C THR A 335 -12.69 14.39 2.07
N ALA A 336 -13.28 15.11 3.02
CA ALA A 336 -14.08 16.30 2.74
C ALA A 336 -13.25 17.45 2.14
N ALA A 337 -12.03 17.68 2.64
CA ALA A 337 -11.12 18.70 2.10
C ALA A 337 -10.66 18.36 0.67
N HIS A 338 -10.33 17.09 0.38
CA HIS A 338 -10.03 16.63 -0.97
C HIS A 338 -11.25 16.73 -1.89
N ARG A 339 -12.45 16.33 -1.45
CA ARG A 339 -13.70 16.50 -2.22
C ARG A 339 -14.01 17.96 -2.53
N ALA A 340 -13.77 18.88 -1.59
CA ALA A 340 -13.98 20.30 -1.80
C ALA A 340 -13.01 20.93 -2.82
N TYR A 341 -11.80 20.38 -2.98
CA TYR A 341 -10.80 20.88 -3.93
C TYR A 341 -10.85 20.18 -5.30
N PHE A 342 -10.84 18.84 -5.34
CA PHE A 342 -10.83 18.06 -6.58
C PHE A 342 -12.23 17.82 -7.17
N GLY A 343 -13.29 17.95 -6.37
CA GLY A 343 -14.65 17.53 -6.72
C GLY A 343 -14.88 16.02 -6.55
N ASP A 344 -16.13 15.63 -6.29
CA ASP A 344 -16.49 14.26 -5.94
C ASP A 344 -16.14 13.21 -7.02
N ALA A 345 -16.08 13.62 -8.29
CA ALA A 345 -15.72 12.74 -9.40
C ALA A 345 -14.27 12.20 -9.36
N TYR A 346 -13.38 12.87 -8.61
CA TYR A 346 -11.97 12.51 -8.49
C TYR A 346 -11.60 11.89 -7.12
N VAL A 347 -12.53 11.87 -6.16
CA VAL A 347 -12.26 11.41 -4.78
C VAL A 347 -13.16 10.25 -4.39
N ILE A 348 -12.61 9.03 -4.45
CA ILE A 348 -13.33 7.78 -4.20
C ILE A 348 -13.11 7.27 -2.77
N ASP A 349 -14.15 6.65 -2.20
CA ASP A 349 -14.00 5.83 -1.00
C ASP A 349 -13.59 4.41 -1.43
N LEU A 350 -12.46 3.92 -0.93
CA LEU A 350 -11.91 2.61 -1.31
C LEU A 350 -12.71 1.49 -0.58
N PRO A 351 -13.41 0.59 -1.29
CA PRO A 351 -14.36 -0.34 -0.68
C PRO A 351 -13.68 -1.48 0.09
N GLU A 352 -12.47 -1.88 -0.31
CA GLU A 352 -11.68 -2.97 0.28
C GLU A 352 -10.24 -2.48 0.52
N PRO A 353 -9.57 -2.90 1.62
CA PRO A 353 -8.18 -2.54 1.88
C PRO A 353 -7.22 -3.35 1.01
N PHE A 354 -6.05 -2.79 0.68
CA PHE A 354 -5.00 -3.53 -0.01
C PHE A 354 -4.22 -4.41 0.97
N THR A 355 -3.77 -5.59 0.51
CA THR A 355 -3.01 -6.55 1.33
C THR A 355 -1.49 -6.31 1.31
N VAL A 356 -1.06 -5.12 0.89
CA VAL A 356 0.33 -4.67 0.97
C VAL A 356 0.68 -4.30 2.42
N GLY A 357 1.95 -4.43 2.78
CA GLY A 357 2.46 -4.00 4.09
C GLY A 357 3.10 -2.61 3.98
N GLU A 358 3.07 -1.85 5.07
CA GLU A 358 3.53 -0.46 5.14
C GLU A 358 3.97 -0.16 6.58
N ASP A 359 5.05 0.61 6.76
CA ASP A 359 5.58 0.95 8.09
C ASP A 359 5.17 2.35 8.59
N PHE A 360 4.56 3.18 7.73
CA PHE A 360 4.04 4.51 8.10
C PHE A 360 3.14 4.50 9.37
N GLY A 361 2.40 3.42 9.62
CA GLY A 361 1.57 3.27 10.81
C GLY A 361 2.35 3.31 12.14
N VAL A 362 3.66 3.08 12.13
CA VAL A 362 4.54 3.17 13.32
C VAL A 362 4.67 4.61 13.82
N PHE A 363 4.56 5.63 12.94
CA PHE A 363 4.51 7.04 13.37
C PHE A 363 3.30 7.40 14.24
N GLY A 364 2.26 6.57 14.23
CA GLY A 364 1.12 6.66 15.14
C GLY A 364 1.44 6.27 16.59
N LEU A 365 2.62 5.69 16.83
CA LEU A 365 3.06 5.08 18.09
C LEU A 365 2.08 4.03 18.63
N PRO A 366 1.94 2.87 17.95
CA PRO A 366 1.04 1.80 18.37
C PRO A 366 1.32 1.33 19.81
N GLY A 367 0.33 1.49 20.70
CA GLY A 367 0.43 1.11 22.11
C GLY A 367 0.84 2.25 23.07
N ASP A 368 1.16 3.44 22.55
CA ASP A 368 1.28 4.67 23.35
C ASP A 368 -0.12 5.10 23.87
N PRO A 369 -0.24 5.59 25.12
CA PRO A 369 -1.53 6.05 25.68
C PRO A 369 -2.10 7.34 25.06
N ASP A 370 -1.31 8.13 24.33
CA ASP A 370 -1.74 9.36 23.63
C ASP A 370 -1.39 9.29 22.12
N PRO A 371 -1.84 8.26 21.39
CA PRO A 371 -1.29 7.89 20.08
C PRO A 371 -1.49 9.01 19.05
N VAL A 372 -0.49 9.20 18.19
CA VAL A 372 -0.52 10.21 17.12
C VAL A 372 -1.55 9.75 16.06
N PRO A 373 -2.61 10.53 15.78
CA PRO A 373 -3.55 10.17 14.72
C PRO A 373 -2.85 10.26 13.36
N TYR A 374 -3.21 9.37 12.44
CA TYR A 374 -2.66 9.42 11.09
C TYR A 374 -3.68 9.12 9.99
N VAL A 375 -3.40 9.61 8.79
CA VAL A 375 -4.12 9.26 7.56
C VAL A 375 -3.14 9.03 6.42
N LEU A 376 -3.19 7.84 5.84
CA LEU A 376 -2.60 7.51 4.55
C LEU A 376 -3.71 7.42 3.49
N TRP A 377 -3.54 8.09 2.34
CA TRP A 377 -4.44 7.97 1.19
C TRP A 377 -3.69 7.47 -0.05
N LEU A 378 -4.44 7.09 -1.09
CA LEU A 378 -3.85 6.66 -2.36
C LEU A 378 -4.00 7.73 -3.44
N ILE A 379 -3.01 7.84 -4.31
CA ILE A 379 -3.10 8.55 -5.59
C ILE A 379 -3.15 7.50 -6.70
N GLY A 380 -4.15 7.54 -7.56
CA GLY A 380 -4.16 6.73 -8.78
C GLY A 380 -3.04 7.15 -9.73
N SER A 381 -2.31 6.17 -10.27
CA SER A 381 -1.14 6.41 -11.13
C SER A 381 -1.20 5.75 -12.51
N THR A 382 -2.23 4.95 -12.81
CA THR A 382 -2.32 4.22 -14.08
C THR A 382 -2.72 5.14 -15.24
N PRO A 383 -1.96 5.21 -16.36
CA PRO A 383 -2.33 6.02 -17.52
C PRO A 383 -3.75 5.73 -18.01
N HIS A 384 -4.49 6.76 -18.39
CA HIS A 384 -5.92 6.64 -18.70
C HIS A 384 -6.20 5.68 -19.87
N GLU A 385 -5.33 5.62 -20.88
CA GLU A 385 -5.43 4.69 -22.01
C GLU A 385 -5.11 3.25 -21.61
N VAL A 386 -4.17 3.03 -20.67
CA VAL A 386 -3.87 1.70 -20.11
C VAL A 386 -5.05 1.21 -19.28
N TRP A 387 -5.62 2.07 -18.43
CA TRP A 387 -6.84 1.77 -17.69
C TRP A 387 -8.05 1.53 -18.60
N ALA A 388 -8.21 2.30 -19.68
CA ALA A 388 -9.28 2.11 -20.64
C ALA A 388 -9.15 0.75 -21.37
N ALA A 389 -7.94 0.40 -21.82
CA ALA A 389 -7.65 -0.84 -22.52
C ALA A 389 -7.65 -2.10 -21.63
N ALA A 390 -7.46 -1.96 -20.32
CA ALA A 390 -7.51 -3.08 -19.37
C ALA A 390 -8.86 -3.84 -19.50
N PRO A 391 -8.85 -5.18 -19.63
CA PRO A 391 -10.07 -5.96 -19.82
C PRO A 391 -11.01 -5.92 -18.61
N GLY A 392 -12.26 -6.32 -18.85
CA GLY A 392 -13.32 -6.35 -17.85
C GLY A 392 -14.25 -5.15 -17.87
N THR A 393 -15.21 -5.15 -16.94
CA THR A 393 -16.32 -4.20 -16.86
C THR A 393 -16.42 -3.48 -15.52
N THR A 394 -15.88 -4.07 -14.45
CA THR A 394 -15.77 -3.43 -13.13
C THR A 394 -14.38 -2.80 -12.94
N PRO A 395 -14.23 -1.85 -11.99
CA PRO A 395 -12.91 -1.36 -11.59
C PRO A 395 -12.00 -2.48 -11.03
N PHE A 396 -12.56 -3.51 -10.38
CA PHE A 396 -11.80 -4.65 -9.85
C PHE A 396 -11.20 -5.50 -10.98
N ASP A 397 -11.98 -5.79 -12.04
CA ASP A 397 -11.50 -6.54 -13.21
C ASP A 397 -10.29 -5.84 -13.85
N LYS A 398 -10.38 -4.50 -13.96
CA LYS A 398 -9.33 -3.63 -14.50
C LYS A 398 -8.10 -3.58 -13.59
N LEU A 399 -8.29 -3.47 -12.27
CA LEU A 399 -7.19 -3.52 -11.28
C LEU A 399 -6.32 -4.77 -11.43
N ALA A 400 -6.92 -5.93 -11.71
CA ALA A 400 -6.21 -7.19 -11.89
C ALA A 400 -5.37 -7.26 -13.18
N SER A 401 -5.48 -6.26 -14.06
CA SER A 401 -4.92 -6.28 -15.42
C SER A 401 -3.99 -5.10 -15.74
N VAL A 402 -3.73 -4.21 -14.78
CA VAL A 402 -2.81 -3.07 -14.92
C VAL A 402 -1.50 -3.32 -14.15
N PRO A 403 -0.34 -2.80 -14.58
CA PRO A 403 0.92 -2.99 -13.86
C PRO A 403 0.89 -2.33 -12.46
N GLY A 404 0.69 -3.15 -11.42
CA GLY A 404 0.79 -2.71 -10.03
C GLY A 404 2.22 -2.52 -9.55
N SER A 405 2.37 -2.01 -8.32
CA SER A 405 3.66 -1.88 -7.64
C SER A 405 4.43 -3.22 -7.59
N HIS A 406 5.76 -3.14 -7.51
CA HIS A 406 6.72 -4.25 -7.61
C HIS A 406 6.75 -4.97 -8.99
N SER A 407 6.09 -4.43 -10.03
CA SER A 407 6.23 -4.90 -11.41
C SER A 407 7.43 -4.25 -12.11
N SER A 408 8.16 -5.00 -12.94
CA SER A 408 9.22 -4.47 -13.82
C SER A 408 8.67 -3.52 -14.90
N HIS A 409 7.35 -3.53 -15.12
CA HIS A 409 6.64 -2.61 -16.02
C HIS A 409 5.84 -1.54 -15.25
N PHE A 410 6.10 -1.33 -13.95
CA PHE A 410 5.44 -0.27 -13.19
C PHE A 410 5.87 1.12 -13.68
N ALA A 411 4.94 1.85 -14.29
CA ALA A 411 5.18 3.16 -14.89
C ALA A 411 4.00 4.12 -14.60
N PRO A 412 4.10 4.95 -13.55
CA PRO A 412 3.14 6.01 -13.27
C PRO A 412 2.96 6.99 -14.45
N ASP A 413 1.73 7.41 -14.71
CA ASP A 413 1.45 8.52 -15.62
C ASP A 413 1.93 9.83 -15.00
N ARG A 414 3.07 10.32 -15.48
CA ARG A 414 3.92 11.28 -14.77
C ARG A 414 3.19 12.57 -14.40
N GLU A 415 2.57 13.25 -15.35
CA GLU A 415 2.00 14.59 -15.09
C GLU A 415 0.73 14.55 -14.23
N PRO A 416 -0.31 13.73 -14.53
CA PRO A 416 -1.52 13.71 -13.70
C PRO A 416 -1.25 13.17 -12.29
N THR A 417 -0.38 12.15 -12.15
CA THR A 417 -0.03 11.57 -10.84
C THR A 417 0.72 12.60 -9.98
N LEU A 418 1.76 13.25 -10.51
CA LEU A 418 2.54 14.23 -9.75
C LEU A 418 1.71 15.48 -9.42
N ARG A 419 0.88 15.99 -10.34
CA ARG A 419 0.01 17.15 -10.07
C ARG A 419 -1.02 16.85 -8.99
N ALA A 420 -1.66 15.68 -9.03
CA ALA A 420 -2.61 15.26 -8.00
C ALA A 420 -1.92 14.99 -6.64
N GLY A 421 -0.73 14.38 -6.64
CA GLY A 421 0.05 14.14 -5.42
C GLY A 421 0.59 15.41 -4.77
N LEU A 422 1.00 16.42 -5.56
CA LEU A 422 1.32 17.76 -5.06
C LEU A 422 0.09 18.40 -4.40
N ALA A 423 -1.03 18.44 -5.14
CA ALA A 423 -2.28 19.00 -4.66
C ALA A 423 -2.74 18.32 -3.36
N ALA A 424 -2.74 16.98 -3.31
CA ALA A 424 -3.25 16.23 -2.18
C ALA A 424 -2.44 16.50 -0.90
N LEU A 425 -1.11 16.54 -0.95
CA LEU A 425 -0.27 16.92 0.21
C LEU A 425 -0.48 18.37 0.64
N THR A 426 -0.54 19.31 -0.31
CA THR A 426 -0.78 20.73 0.02
C THR A 426 -2.16 20.94 0.66
N ILE A 427 -3.21 20.31 0.14
CA ILE A 427 -4.55 20.35 0.75
C ILE A 427 -4.57 19.63 2.10
N ALA A 428 -3.86 18.50 2.25
CA ALA A 428 -3.79 17.76 3.51
C ALA A 428 -3.10 18.57 4.62
N ALA A 429 -2.01 19.27 4.33
CA ALA A 429 -1.38 20.20 5.26
C ALA A 429 -2.30 21.39 5.60
N LEU A 430 -2.93 22.01 4.60
CA LEU A 430 -3.86 23.12 4.79
C LEU A 430 -5.14 22.73 5.56
N THR A 431 -5.50 21.44 5.59
CA THR A 431 -6.63 20.91 6.38
C THR A 431 -6.44 21.15 7.87
N TYR A 432 -5.20 21.24 8.36
CA TYR A 432 -4.89 21.41 9.79
C TYR A 432 -4.10 22.69 10.11
N LEU A 433 -3.28 23.17 9.16
CA LEU A 433 -2.51 24.41 9.32
C LEU A 433 -3.22 25.65 8.76
N GLY A 434 -4.27 25.49 7.95
CA GLY A 434 -4.94 26.58 7.25
C GLY A 434 -5.52 27.64 8.21
N ARG A 435 -5.25 28.93 7.96
CA ARG A 435 -5.73 30.00 8.85
C ARG A 435 -7.25 30.13 8.78
N SER A 436 -7.95 29.72 9.83
CA SER A 436 -9.33 30.15 10.11
C SER A 436 -9.46 31.68 10.06
N ALA A 437 -10.66 32.18 9.74
CA ALA A 437 -10.87 33.61 9.55
C ALA A 437 -10.71 34.39 10.87
N GLY A 438 -9.57 35.08 11.03
CA GLY A 438 -9.49 36.19 11.96
C GLY A 438 -10.54 37.26 11.60
N PRO A 439 -11.11 37.99 12.57
CA PRO A 439 -12.17 38.96 12.32
C PRO A 439 -11.69 39.97 11.27
N GLY A 440 -12.46 40.08 10.18
CA GLY A 440 -12.05 40.79 8.97
C GLY A 440 -11.51 42.18 9.28
N ARG A 441 -10.28 42.46 8.85
CA ARG A 441 -9.57 43.72 9.12
C ARG A 441 -10.28 44.87 8.40
N ALA A 442 -11.32 45.40 9.03
CA ALA A 442 -12.19 46.42 8.48
C ALA A 442 -11.37 47.58 7.93
N THR A 443 -11.42 47.77 6.62
CA THR A 443 -10.73 48.86 5.94
C THR A 443 -11.34 50.17 6.45
N SER A 444 -10.58 50.92 7.25
CA SER A 444 -11.03 52.15 7.89
C SER A 444 -11.17 53.28 6.87
N GLY A 445 -12.26 53.23 6.10
CA GLY A 445 -12.66 54.27 5.15
C GLY A 445 -12.76 55.63 5.84
N LEU A 446 -12.24 56.66 5.19
CA LEU A 446 -12.10 57.99 5.77
C LEU A 446 -13.46 58.55 6.22
N ALA A 447 -13.59 58.87 7.50
CA ALA A 447 -14.75 59.56 8.04
C ALA A 447 -14.93 60.94 7.37
N ARG A 448 -15.97 61.10 6.55
CA ARG A 448 -16.42 62.41 6.07
C ARG A 448 -17.52 62.95 6.98
N ASN A 449 -17.33 64.16 7.49
CA ASN A 449 -18.34 64.89 8.26
C ASN A 449 -19.62 65.08 7.44
N GLY A 450 -20.74 64.51 7.92
CA GLY A 450 -22.10 64.83 7.49
C GLY A 450 -22.93 65.16 8.73
N ARG A 451 -23.61 66.31 8.74
CA ARG A 451 -24.40 66.75 9.90
C ARG A 451 -25.79 66.11 9.91
N SER A 452 -26.28 65.81 11.11
CA SER A 452 -27.67 65.43 11.36
C SER A 452 -28.65 66.49 10.84
N PHE A 453 -29.70 66.02 10.18
CA PHE A 453 -31.00 66.69 10.04
C PHE A 453 -32.08 65.62 10.19
N THR A 454 -33.11 65.90 10.99
CA THR A 454 -34.20 64.95 11.29
C THR A 454 -35.55 65.60 11.02
N LEU A 455 -36.20 65.11 9.96
CA LEU A 455 -37.59 65.34 9.52
C LEU A 455 -37.89 64.17 8.55
N ASP A 456 -39.11 63.68 8.35
CA ASP A 456 -40.32 63.58 9.21
C ASP A 456 -41.25 62.53 8.52
N GLU A 457 -42.47 62.32 9.01
CA GLU A 457 -43.49 61.39 8.50
C GLU A 457 -43.71 61.36 6.96
N GLY A 458 -44.06 60.18 6.40
CA GLY A 458 -44.39 60.04 4.97
C GLY A 458 -44.71 58.62 4.48
N GLU A 459 -45.98 58.23 4.62
CA GLU A 459 -46.72 57.12 3.99
C GLU A 459 -46.01 56.16 2.99
N SER A 460 -46.09 54.85 3.25
CA SER A 460 -45.92 53.81 2.22
C SER A 460 -47.28 53.32 1.70
N THR A 461 -47.43 53.21 0.38
CA THR A 461 -48.59 52.57 -0.26
C THR A 461 -48.12 51.44 -1.19
N GLN A 462 -48.67 50.24 -0.99
CA GLN A 462 -48.43 49.07 -1.84
C GLN A 462 -49.65 48.82 -2.74
N ASN A 463 -49.42 48.58 -4.03
CA ASN A 463 -50.37 48.04 -5.02
C ASN A 463 -49.63 47.92 -6.38
N THR A 464 -49.83 46.93 -7.26
CA THR A 464 -50.48 45.60 -7.17
C THR A 464 -49.86 44.67 -8.24
N ASP A 465 -49.94 43.35 -8.04
CA ASP A 465 -49.72 42.27 -9.01
C ASP A 465 -50.34 42.50 -10.41
N MET A 466 -49.65 42.07 -11.49
CA MET A 466 -50.33 41.52 -12.67
C MET A 466 -49.52 40.46 -13.45
N ARG A 467 -49.98 39.21 -13.33
CA ARG A 467 -50.20 38.18 -14.39
C ARG A 467 -50.34 38.71 -15.84
N ALA A 468 -50.17 37.92 -16.92
CA ALA A 468 -49.67 36.55 -17.18
C ALA A 468 -49.63 36.31 -18.73
N LEU A 469 -49.25 35.08 -19.17
CA LEU A 469 -49.57 34.30 -20.41
C LEU A 469 -48.37 33.34 -20.67
N LEU A 470 -48.44 32.01 -20.83
CA LEU A 470 -49.39 31.07 -21.49
C LEU A 470 -49.32 31.16 -23.03
N ASP A 471 -49.19 30.10 -23.84
CA ASP A 471 -48.82 28.66 -23.69
C ASP A 471 -47.82 28.31 -24.85
N ASP A 472 -47.35 27.12 -25.25
CA ASP A 472 -47.69 25.68 -25.07
C ASP A 472 -46.39 24.82 -24.96
N ASP A 473 -46.32 23.58 -25.46
CA ASP A 473 -46.48 22.30 -24.71
C ASP A 473 -45.74 21.13 -25.46
N GLU A 474 -46.04 19.86 -25.13
CA GLU A 474 -45.61 18.55 -25.69
C GLU A 474 -44.16 18.04 -25.48
N GLY A 475 -44.07 16.79 -24.99
CA GLY A 475 -42.85 15.97 -24.94
C GLY A 475 -43.14 14.51 -24.55
N GLU A 476 -42.47 13.55 -25.21
CA GLU A 476 -42.61 12.10 -24.93
C GLU A 476 -41.40 11.49 -24.21
N SER A 477 -41.62 10.30 -23.64
CA SER A 477 -40.72 9.58 -22.72
C SER A 477 -39.54 8.85 -23.43
N THR A 478 -38.55 8.23 -22.76
CA THR A 478 -38.73 7.02 -21.93
C THR A 478 -37.77 6.86 -20.74
N GLN A 479 -38.36 6.57 -19.58
CA GLN A 479 -37.95 5.54 -18.59
C GLN A 479 -36.50 5.51 -18.06
N ASN A 480 -36.34 5.94 -16.81
CA ASN A 480 -35.41 5.34 -15.85
C ASN A 480 -36.20 4.37 -14.95
N THR A 481 -35.58 3.29 -14.46
CA THR A 481 -36.18 2.40 -13.43
C THR A 481 -35.28 2.39 -12.20
N ASP A 482 -35.81 2.85 -11.06
CA ASP A 482 -35.14 2.84 -9.77
C ASP A 482 -35.80 1.79 -8.85
N MET A 483 -35.02 1.12 -8.01
CA MET A 483 -35.53 0.17 -7.01
C MET A 483 -35.00 0.52 -5.61
N ARG A 484 -35.83 1.27 -4.88
CA ARG A 484 -35.68 1.56 -3.46
C ARG A 484 -37.01 1.29 -2.75
N ALA A 485 -37.07 0.22 -1.97
CA ALA A 485 -38.17 -0.09 -1.06
C ALA A 485 -37.74 -1.18 -0.06
N LEU A 486 -38.43 -1.25 1.08
CA LEU A 486 -38.31 -2.27 2.15
C LEU A 486 -37.01 -2.18 2.97
N LEU A 487 -37.01 -1.93 4.29
CA LEU A 487 -38.11 -1.71 5.25
C LEU A 487 -37.72 -0.63 6.29
N ASP A 488 -38.70 0.16 6.71
CA ASP A 488 -38.78 0.82 8.03
C ASP A 488 -40.25 0.71 8.48
N ASP A 489 -40.48 0.34 9.74
CA ASP A 489 -41.68 0.60 10.57
C ASP A 489 -41.72 -0.38 11.76
N ASP A 490 -41.38 0.09 12.97
CA ASP A 490 -42.21 -0.08 14.18
C ASP A 490 -41.66 0.83 15.31
N GLU A 491 -42.49 1.73 15.86
CA GLU A 491 -42.11 2.59 17.00
C GLU A 491 -42.75 2.12 18.31
N GLY A 492 -41.89 1.90 19.32
CA GLY A 492 -42.07 2.41 20.67
C GLY A 492 -43.28 1.94 21.51
N GLU A 493 -42.99 1.14 22.54
CA GLU A 493 -43.74 1.22 23.80
C GLU A 493 -42.78 1.27 25.00
N SER A 494 -43.23 1.82 26.14
CA SER A 494 -42.34 2.17 27.27
C SER A 494 -42.90 1.76 28.63
N THR A 495 -42.02 1.23 29.50
CA THR A 495 -42.34 0.92 30.91
C THR A 495 -41.16 1.27 31.81
N GLN A 496 -41.41 1.98 32.91
CA GLN A 496 -40.41 2.36 33.92
C GLN A 496 -40.37 1.38 35.11
N ASN A 497 -39.22 1.33 35.78
CA ASN A 497 -38.99 0.82 37.16
C ASN A 497 -39.24 -0.69 37.40
N THR A 498 -38.32 -1.38 38.09
CA THR A 498 -38.04 -1.14 39.51
C THR A 498 -36.58 -1.47 39.92
N ASP A 499 -36.08 -0.72 40.89
CA ASP A 499 -34.74 -0.78 41.52
C ASP A 499 -34.59 -1.98 42.49
N MET A 500 -33.42 -2.63 42.51
CA MET A 500 -32.83 -3.03 43.81
C MET A 500 -31.29 -3.05 43.80
N ARG A 501 -30.76 -2.64 44.95
CA ARG A 501 -29.38 -2.19 45.20
C ARG A 501 -28.50 -3.23 45.91
N ALA A 502 -27.20 -3.16 45.63
CA ALA A 502 -26.07 -3.23 46.57
C ALA A 502 -25.61 -4.57 47.21
N LEU A 503 -24.45 -4.46 47.89
CA LEU A 503 -23.62 -5.46 48.60
C LEU A 503 -22.70 -6.29 47.67
N LEU A 504 -21.37 -6.27 47.79
CA LEU A 504 -20.45 -5.65 48.79
C LEU A 504 -19.26 -4.94 48.13
N ASP A 505 -18.63 -4.03 48.90
CA ASP A 505 -17.42 -3.27 48.56
C ASP A 505 -16.14 -3.82 49.25
N ASP A 506 -15.01 -3.18 48.92
CA ASP A 506 -13.80 -2.94 49.75
C ASP A 506 -12.57 -3.88 49.80
N ASP A 507 -11.45 -3.20 50.16
CA ASP A 507 -10.07 -3.57 50.53
C ASP A 507 -9.04 -4.03 49.46
N GLU A 508 -8.35 -3.02 48.92
CA GLU A 508 -6.89 -2.74 49.02
C GLU A 508 -5.82 -3.87 49.05
N GLY A 509 -4.63 -3.55 48.52
CA GLY A 509 -3.38 -4.26 48.87
C GLY A 509 -2.23 -4.07 47.88
N GLU A 510 -1.19 -3.30 48.26
CA GLU A 510 0.01 -3.12 47.43
C GLU A 510 1.07 -4.24 47.61
N SER A 511 1.91 -4.34 46.58
CA SER A 511 3.36 -4.60 46.68
C SER A 511 3.92 -6.03 46.77
N THR A 512 5.15 -6.07 46.25
CA THR A 512 6.06 -7.19 46.04
C THR A 512 6.63 -7.80 47.32
N GLN A 513 7.00 -9.10 47.26
CA GLN A 513 8.43 -9.50 47.30
C GLN A 513 8.66 -11.01 47.11
N ASN A 514 9.86 -11.36 46.65
CA ASN A 514 10.40 -12.73 46.67
C ASN A 514 10.68 -13.20 48.10
N THR A 515 10.61 -14.51 48.35
CA THR A 515 11.66 -15.24 49.09
C THR A 515 11.64 -16.72 48.69
N ASP A 516 12.84 -17.27 48.46
CA ASP A 516 13.11 -18.67 48.14
C ASP A 516 13.02 -19.56 49.40
N MET A 517 12.52 -20.79 49.27
CA MET A 517 12.83 -21.84 50.24
C MET A 517 12.88 -23.22 49.57
N ARG A 518 13.91 -23.99 49.91
CA ARG A 518 14.37 -25.14 49.13
C ARG A 518 14.65 -26.33 50.04
N ALA A 519 14.21 -27.51 49.59
CA ALA A 519 14.51 -28.85 50.08
C ALA A 519 14.05 -29.22 51.51
N LEU A 520 13.30 -30.32 51.57
CA LEU A 520 13.72 -31.50 52.32
C LEU A 520 13.44 -32.73 51.45
N LEU A 521 14.30 -33.75 51.58
CA LEU A 521 14.13 -35.09 51.02
C LEU A 521 13.93 -36.05 52.20
N ASP A 522 13.23 -37.17 51.98
CA ASP A 522 13.85 -38.51 51.99
C ASP A 522 12.75 -39.59 51.80
N ASP A 523 13.19 -40.79 51.43
CA ASP A 523 12.36 -41.91 50.98
C ASP A 523 11.60 -42.65 52.10
N ASP A 524 10.60 -43.45 51.72
CA ASP A 524 10.51 -44.83 52.25
C ASP A 524 9.77 -45.76 51.25
N GLU A 525 10.12 -47.05 51.24
CA GLU A 525 9.52 -48.08 50.37
C GLU A 525 8.65 -49.08 51.15
N GLY A 526 7.78 -49.82 50.44
CA GLY A 526 7.60 -51.25 50.74
C GLY A 526 6.21 -51.76 51.16
N GLU A 527 5.93 -52.98 50.66
CA GLU A 527 4.99 -54.01 51.15
C GLU A 527 3.52 -53.61 51.46
N SER A 528 2.52 -53.96 50.64
CA SER A 528 1.98 -55.29 50.24
C SER A 528 0.98 -55.93 51.22
N THR A 529 -0.14 -56.42 50.67
CA THR A 529 -1.01 -57.46 51.27
C THR A 529 -1.57 -58.35 50.16
N GLN A 530 -1.92 -59.61 50.48
CA GLN A 530 -2.22 -60.68 49.52
C GLN A 530 -3.69 -61.13 49.57
N ASN A 531 -4.25 -61.51 48.40
CA ASN A 531 -4.96 -62.78 48.11
C ASN A 531 -5.87 -62.60 46.87
N THR A 532 -5.62 -63.29 45.75
CA THR A 532 -5.86 -64.73 45.46
C THR A 532 -7.28 -65.01 44.95
N ASP A 533 -7.38 -65.31 43.65
CA ASP A 533 -7.85 -66.64 43.22
C ASP A 533 -7.10 -67.05 41.94
N MET A 534 -7.05 -68.35 41.63
CA MET A 534 -6.22 -68.90 40.55
C MET A 534 -6.87 -70.13 39.91
N ARG A 535 -6.97 -70.14 38.58
CA ARG A 535 -7.22 -71.37 37.82
C ARG A 535 -6.64 -71.29 36.40
N ALA A 536 -5.64 -72.12 36.14
CA ALA A 536 -5.10 -72.34 34.80
C ALA A 536 -5.82 -73.50 34.09
N LEU A 537 -5.77 -73.47 32.76
CA LEU A 537 -5.60 -74.67 31.93
C LEU A 537 -4.42 -74.38 30.98
N LEU A 538 -3.70 -75.43 30.61
CA LEU A 538 -2.45 -75.38 29.85
C LEU A 538 -2.53 -76.32 28.63
N ASP A 539 -1.41 -76.39 27.92
CA ASP A 539 -0.99 -77.41 26.95
C ASP A 539 -1.52 -77.24 25.52
N ASP A 540 -0.62 -76.69 24.70
CA ASP A 540 -0.06 -77.25 23.45
C ASP A 540 -0.99 -77.84 22.37
N ASP A 541 -0.82 -77.37 21.13
CA ASP A 541 -0.17 -78.20 20.10
C ASP A 541 0.52 -77.33 19.02
N GLU A 542 1.39 -77.95 18.21
CA GLU A 542 2.01 -77.36 17.02
C GLU A 542 1.04 -77.37 15.82
N GLY A 543 1.38 -76.73 14.68
CA GLY A 543 0.67 -77.02 13.43
C GLY A 543 0.67 -75.96 12.34
N GLU A 544 1.16 -76.36 11.17
CA GLU A 544 1.36 -75.58 9.96
C GLU A 544 0.11 -74.93 9.33
N SER A 545 0.41 -73.95 8.48
CA SER A 545 -0.47 -73.29 7.52
C SER A 545 -1.45 -74.18 6.76
N THR A 546 -2.73 -73.81 6.74
CA THR A 546 -3.64 -74.06 5.60
C THR A 546 -4.71 -72.97 5.47
N GLN A 547 -4.73 -72.25 4.34
CA GLN A 547 -5.97 -71.97 3.61
C GLN A 547 -5.71 -71.99 2.09
N ASN A 548 -6.38 -72.93 1.45
CA ASN A 548 -6.44 -73.22 0.01
C ASN A 548 -7.90 -72.90 -0.42
N THR A 549 -8.30 -72.64 -1.67
CA THR A 549 -7.65 -72.71 -2.99
C THR A 549 -8.52 -71.90 -3.99
N ASP A 550 -7.93 -71.46 -5.12
CA ASP A 550 -8.58 -71.37 -6.46
C ASP A 550 -9.88 -70.53 -6.67
N MET A 551 -10.31 -70.21 -7.90
CA MET A 551 -9.80 -70.58 -9.23
C MET A 551 -9.96 -69.41 -10.22
N ARG A 552 -9.00 -69.23 -11.13
CA ARG A 552 -9.30 -68.57 -12.42
C ARG A 552 -8.30 -68.95 -13.52
N ALA A 553 -8.73 -69.85 -14.40
CA ALA A 553 -8.03 -70.16 -15.63
C ALA A 553 -9.03 -70.17 -16.79
N LEU A 554 -8.76 -69.37 -17.81
CA LEU A 554 -9.15 -69.56 -19.21
C LEU A 554 -8.05 -68.91 -20.06
N LEU A 555 -7.59 -69.64 -21.06
CA LEU A 555 -6.66 -69.19 -22.11
C LEU A 555 -7.45 -68.97 -23.42
N ASP A 556 -6.75 -69.00 -24.55
CA ASP A 556 -7.17 -68.66 -25.91
C ASP A 556 -6.97 -67.15 -26.17
N ASP A 557 -5.77 -66.70 -26.55
CA ASP A 557 -5.00 -66.92 -27.79
C ASP A 557 -5.45 -65.97 -28.92
N ASP A 558 -4.56 -65.04 -29.28
CA ASP A 558 -4.26 -64.66 -30.66
C ASP A 558 -2.85 -64.02 -30.66
N GLU A 559 -2.01 -64.39 -31.63
CA GLU A 559 -0.60 -63.99 -31.73
C GLU A 559 -0.42 -62.76 -32.63
N ASP A 560 0.58 -61.92 -32.37
CA ASP A 560 1.50 -61.50 -33.45
C ASP A 560 2.83 -60.87 -32.94
N GLU A 561 3.85 -60.94 -33.79
CA GLU A 561 5.25 -60.55 -33.50
C GLU A 561 5.48 -59.01 -33.47
N SER A 562 6.63 -58.43 -33.08
CA SER A 562 8.00 -58.93 -32.87
C SER A 562 8.81 -58.02 -31.91
N THR A 563 9.99 -58.49 -31.49
CA THR A 563 10.94 -57.77 -30.60
C THR A 563 11.94 -56.87 -31.35
N GLN A 564 12.43 -55.81 -30.69
CA GLN A 564 13.89 -55.56 -30.61
C GLN A 564 14.30 -54.57 -29.51
N HIS A 565 15.42 -54.87 -28.84
CA HIS A 565 16.18 -53.91 -28.03
C HIS A 565 16.99 -52.97 -28.95
N THR A 566 17.24 -51.74 -28.50
CA THR A 566 18.34 -50.90 -29.04
C THR A 566 18.94 -50.07 -27.90
N ASP A 567 20.25 -49.82 -28.01
CA ASP A 567 21.10 -49.27 -26.94
C ASP A 567 21.01 -47.74 -26.84
N MET A 568 21.02 -47.19 -25.61
CA MET A 568 20.84 -45.76 -25.33
C MET A 568 22.19 -45.03 -25.21
N ALA A 569 23.06 -45.20 -26.20
CA ALA A 569 24.48 -44.83 -26.11
C ALA A 569 25.01 -43.93 -27.25
N GLU A 570 24.16 -43.35 -28.12
CA GLU A 570 24.64 -42.53 -29.27
C GLU A 570 23.78 -41.27 -29.55
N LEU A 571 23.66 -40.36 -28.57
CA LEU A 571 22.97 -39.05 -28.73
C LEU A 571 23.75 -37.84 -28.16
N LEU A 572 25.08 -37.83 -28.30
CA LEU A 572 25.93 -36.69 -27.93
C LEU A 572 27.04 -36.41 -28.96
N ARG A 573 26.68 -35.82 -30.11
CA ARG A 573 27.53 -34.99 -31.01
C ARG A 573 26.69 -34.38 -32.14
N ASP A 574 26.40 -33.09 -32.06
CA ASP A 574 26.60 -32.12 -33.16
C ASP A 574 26.27 -30.68 -32.71
N PRO A 575 26.97 -29.64 -33.23
CA PRO A 575 26.72 -28.24 -32.91
C PRO A 575 25.71 -27.58 -33.86
N PRO A 576 24.94 -26.57 -33.41
CA PRO A 576 23.96 -25.87 -34.25
C PRO A 576 24.61 -24.89 -35.27
N PRO A 577 23.97 -24.63 -36.42
CA PRO A 577 24.48 -23.72 -37.45
C PRO A 577 24.24 -22.23 -37.10
N PRO A 578 25.04 -21.29 -37.68
CA PRO A 578 24.95 -19.86 -37.39
C PRO A 578 23.75 -19.16 -38.05
N PRO A 579 23.30 -18.00 -37.51
CA PRO A 579 22.12 -17.27 -38.01
C PRO A 579 22.36 -16.59 -39.36
N ARG A 580 21.27 -16.41 -40.13
CA ARG A 580 21.28 -15.67 -41.40
C ARG A 580 21.05 -14.17 -41.16
N GLY A 581 21.80 -13.32 -41.86
CA GLY A 581 21.63 -11.87 -41.84
C GLY A 581 20.42 -11.35 -42.64
N PRO A 582 20.06 -10.07 -42.48
CA PRO A 582 18.87 -9.49 -43.11
C PRO A 582 19.07 -9.26 -44.62
N THR A 583 17.99 -9.47 -45.39
CA THR A 583 17.94 -9.16 -46.82
C THR A 583 17.29 -7.80 -47.05
N GLN A 584 17.88 -6.99 -47.94
CA GLN A 584 17.25 -5.76 -48.43
C GLN A 584 16.23 -6.08 -49.53
N GLY A 585 15.13 -5.33 -49.57
CA GLY A 585 14.14 -5.36 -50.65
C GLY A 585 13.40 -4.03 -50.71
N THR A 586 13.34 -3.42 -51.89
CA THR A 586 12.73 -2.11 -52.17
C THR A 586 11.52 -2.25 -53.12
N GLU A 587 10.79 -1.15 -53.35
CA GLU A 587 9.70 -0.95 -54.33
C GLU A 587 8.26 -1.33 -53.86
N THR A 588 7.15 -0.64 -54.23
CA THR A 588 6.87 0.80 -54.47
C THR A 588 5.33 1.08 -54.55
N GLY A 589 4.66 1.33 -53.41
CA GLY A 589 3.32 1.98 -53.34
C GLY A 589 2.11 1.24 -53.97
N PRO A 590 0.91 1.87 -54.08
CA PRO A 590 0.50 3.18 -53.57
C PRO A 590 -0.72 3.17 -52.60
N SER A 591 -0.86 4.29 -51.86
CA SER A 591 -2.09 4.85 -51.25
C SER A 591 -3.36 3.98 -51.04
N SER A 592 -3.76 3.85 -49.77
CA SER A 592 -5.17 4.04 -49.39
C SER A 592 -5.25 4.85 -48.10
N SER A 593 -6.17 5.80 -48.01
CA SER A 593 -6.33 6.71 -46.87
C SER A 593 -7.43 6.25 -45.93
N PHE A 594 -7.14 6.19 -44.63
CA PHE A 594 -8.18 6.08 -43.62
C PHE A 594 -7.88 7.03 -42.45
N ARG A 595 -8.76 7.99 -42.22
CA ARG A 595 -8.74 8.86 -41.03
C ARG A 595 -9.61 8.23 -39.94
N PRO A 596 -9.11 7.97 -38.73
CA PRO A 596 -9.96 7.91 -37.54
C PRO A 596 -10.58 9.29 -37.27
N PRO A 597 -11.76 9.37 -36.63
CA PRO A 597 -12.36 10.64 -36.25
C PRO A 597 -11.63 11.30 -35.07
N SER A 598 -11.45 12.62 -35.14
CA SER A 598 -10.92 13.42 -34.03
C SER A 598 -12.00 13.69 -33.00
N GLY A 599 -12.03 12.90 -31.92
CA GLY A 599 -12.73 13.26 -30.68
C GLY A 599 -11.91 14.27 -29.84
N PRO A 600 -12.54 14.98 -28.88
CA PRO A 600 -11.86 16.00 -28.09
C PRO A 600 -10.89 15.39 -27.07
N ALA A 601 -9.75 16.05 -26.87
CA ALA A 601 -8.91 15.81 -25.70
C ALA A 601 -9.56 16.42 -24.45
N PHE A 602 -9.66 15.64 -23.37
CA PHE A 602 -10.20 16.11 -22.09
C PHE A 602 -9.09 16.73 -21.23
N SER A 603 -8.83 18.02 -21.45
CA SER A 603 -8.12 18.85 -20.47
C SER A 603 -9.10 19.35 -19.39
N ALA A 604 -8.64 19.46 -18.14
CA ALA A 604 -9.44 20.09 -17.09
C ALA A 604 -9.72 21.57 -17.44
N PRO A 605 -10.94 22.08 -17.19
CA PRO A 605 -11.27 23.47 -17.52
C PRO A 605 -10.62 24.46 -16.53
N PRO A 606 -10.14 25.62 -17.00
CA PRO A 606 -9.68 26.68 -16.10
C PRO A 606 -10.87 27.28 -15.30
N PRO A 607 -10.64 27.80 -14.08
CA PRO A 607 -11.70 28.34 -13.24
C PRO A 607 -12.35 29.59 -13.86
N SER A 608 -13.68 29.67 -13.77
CA SER A 608 -14.49 30.73 -14.37
C SER A 608 -14.42 32.06 -13.60
N GLY A 609 -13.60 32.99 -14.10
CA GLY A 609 -13.63 34.38 -13.67
C GLY A 609 -14.83 35.17 -14.25
N PRO A 610 -15.16 36.34 -13.66
CA PRO A 610 -16.20 37.23 -14.18
C PRO A 610 -15.79 37.87 -15.52
N PRO A 611 -16.75 38.31 -16.36
CA PRO A 611 -16.47 38.82 -17.71
C PRO A 611 -15.69 40.14 -17.70
N VAL A 612 -14.85 40.31 -18.72
CA VAL A 612 -14.09 41.54 -19.01
C VAL A 612 -14.52 42.05 -20.39
N ASP A 613 -14.78 43.35 -20.50
CA ASP A 613 -15.28 43.98 -21.74
C ASP A 613 -14.30 43.87 -22.93
N ALA A 614 -14.86 43.71 -24.13
CA ALA A 614 -14.09 43.51 -25.35
C ALA A 614 -13.53 44.83 -25.94
N PRO A 615 -12.29 44.84 -26.47
CA PRO A 615 -11.71 46.01 -27.14
C PRO A 615 -12.28 46.21 -28.56
N PRO A 616 -12.29 47.46 -29.08
CA PRO A 616 -12.81 47.77 -30.42
C PRO A 616 -11.88 47.30 -31.56
N PRO A 617 -12.43 47.07 -32.78
CA PRO A 617 -11.67 46.54 -33.90
C PRO A 617 -10.75 47.57 -34.59
N PRO A 618 -9.66 47.13 -35.24
CA PRO A 618 -8.76 48.01 -36.01
C PRO A 618 -9.36 48.42 -37.37
N PRO A 619 -9.10 49.64 -37.86
CA PRO A 619 -9.50 50.06 -39.21
C PRO A 619 -8.56 49.49 -40.28
N GLY A 620 -9.07 49.23 -41.49
CA GLY A 620 -8.26 48.73 -42.61
C GLY A 620 -8.72 49.20 -43.99
N THR A 621 -7.75 49.61 -44.80
CA THR A 621 -7.76 49.78 -46.28
C THR A 621 -6.28 49.86 -46.70
N GLN A 622 -5.70 48.91 -47.44
CA GLN A 622 -5.78 48.70 -48.91
C GLN A 622 -4.93 49.69 -49.75
N PRO A 623 -4.47 49.33 -50.97
CA PRO A 623 -3.96 48.03 -51.46
C PRO A 623 -2.68 48.17 -52.35
N HIS A 624 -2.35 47.16 -53.18
CA HIS A 624 -1.27 47.11 -54.22
C HIS A 624 0.20 46.94 -53.71
N GLN A 625 1.15 46.31 -54.43
CA GLN A 625 1.10 45.31 -55.53
C GLN A 625 2.45 44.54 -55.64
N ASP A 626 2.41 43.36 -56.25
CA ASP A 626 3.42 42.64 -57.05
C ASP A 626 4.85 42.31 -56.51
N GLU A 627 5.23 41.06 -56.77
CA GLU A 627 6.53 40.37 -56.62
C GLU A 627 7.54 40.67 -57.77
N PRO A 628 8.79 40.13 -57.81
CA PRO A 628 9.76 39.74 -56.76
C PRO A 628 11.21 40.27 -57.08
N PRO A 629 12.32 39.49 -57.07
CA PRO A 629 13.16 39.06 -55.93
C PRO A 629 14.65 39.55 -55.98
N HIS A 630 15.47 39.02 -55.04
CA HIS A 630 16.94 38.79 -55.07
C HIS A 630 17.95 39.81 -54.49
N HIS A 631 18.97 39.23 -53.83
CA HIS A 631 20.35 39.67 -53.54
C HIS A 631 20.56 41.08 -52.94
N TYR A 632 21.09 41.18 -51.72
CA TYR A 632 22.44 40.68 -51.38
C TYR A 632 22.59 40.12 -49.95
#